data_AF-A0A2S9FED8-F1
#
_entry.id   AF-A0A2S9FED8-F1
#
_cell.length_a   1.000
_cell.length_b   1.000
_cell.length_c   1.000
_cell.angle_alpha   90.00
_cell.angle_beta   90.00
_cell.angle_gamma   90.00
#
_symmetry.space_group_name_H-M   'P 1'
#
loop_
_entity.id
_entity.type
_entity.pdbx_description
1 polymer ?
#
loop_
_entity_poly.entity_id
_entity_poly.type
_entity_poly.pdbx_seq_one_letter_code
_entity_poly.pdbx_strand_id
1 'polypeptide(L)'
;MTQNPNLAALAAAGVSVWLDDLSRERLQTGNLQELIDTKSVVGVTTNPSIFQAALSKGNAYDAQVKELAERGADVDATIRTVTTDDVRNACDVLAKQYELSDGVDGRVSIEVDPRLA
;
A
#
# COMPACT_ATOMS: atom_id res chain seq x y z
N MET A 1 21.36 -5.41 -0.60
CA MET A 1 20.90 -5.47 0.81
C MET A 1 20.64 -6.94 1.17
N THR A 2 20.81 -7.32 2.44
CA THR A 2 20.66 -8.73 2.87
C THR A 2 19.25 -8.98 3.39
N GLN A 3 18.67 -10.13 3.05
CA GLN A 3 17.35 -10.57 3.50
C GLN A 3 17.30 -10.72 5.03
N ASN A 4 16.18 -10.36 5.66
CA ASN A 4 15.97 -10.58 7.08
C ASN A 4 15.81 -12.10 7.36
N PRO A 5 16.66 -12.70 8.22
CA PRO A 5 16.68 -14.14 8.39
C PRO A 5 15.42 -14.71 9.07
N ASN A 6 14.79 -13.94 9.97
CA ASN A 6 13.59 -14.40 10.69
C ASN A 6 12.35 -14.39 9.77
N LEU A 7 12.20 -13.33 8.97
CA LEU A 7 11.10 -13.24 8.00
C LEU A 7 11.27 -14.26 6.87
N ALA A 8 12.50 -14.49 6.41
CA ALA A 8 12.79 -15.56 5.47
C ALA A 8 12.47 -16.94 6.04
N ALA A 9 12.75 -17.19 7.32
CA ALA A 9 12.39 -18.45 7.97
C ALA A 9 10.88 -18.65 8.06
N LEU A 10 10.11 -17.59 8.36
CA LEU A 10 8.64 -17.64 8.34
C LEU A 10 8.09 -17.92 6.94
N ALA A 11 8.59 -17.24 5.92
CA ALA A 11 8.21 -17.48 4.53
C ALA A 11 8.54 -18.92 4.10
N ALA A 12 9.72 -19.43 4.46
CA ALA A 12 10.11 -20.83 4.19
C ALA A 12 9.23 -21.85 4.91
N ALA A 13 8.61 -21.48 6.04
CA ALA A 13 7.63 -22.29 6.75
C ALA A 13 6.21 -22.21 6.14
N GLY A 14 6.02 -21.46 5.05
CA GLY A 14 4.74 -21.30 4.36
C GLY A 14 3.86 -20.16 4.87
N VAL A 15 4.42 -19.19 5.63
CA VAL A 15 3.68 -18.03 6.14
C VAL A 15 3.91 -16.81 5.25
N SER A 16 2.85 -16.26 4.67
CA SER A 16 2.91 -15.00 3.92
C SER A 16 3.10 -13.80 4.84
N VAL A 17 4.14 -13.00 4.59
CA VAL A 17 4.42 -11.78 5.38
C VAL A 17 3.80 -10.58 4.69
N TRP A 18 2.85 -9.93 5.34
CA TRP A 18 2.16 -8.75 4.82
C TRP A 18 2.59 -7.50 5.60
N LEU A 19 2.66 -6.37 4.89
CA LEU A 19 2.92 -5.06 5.47
C LEU A 19 1.60 -4.40 5.86
N ASP A 20 1.46 -4.01 7.13
CA ASP A 20 0.31 -3.27 7.64
C ASP A 20 0.55 -1.76 7.64
N ASP A 21 0.84 -1.23 6.45
CA ASP A 21 1.06 0.18 6.19
C ASP A 21 1.09 0.45 4.67
N LEU A 22 0.63 1.62 4.26
CA LEU A 22 0.81 2.12 2.90
C LEU A 22 0.84 3.65 2.89
N SER A 23 1.84 4.22 2.22
CA SER A 23 1.90 5.65 1.95
C SER A 23 2.47 5.91 0.56
N ARG A 24 2.05 7.03 -0.03
CA ARG A 24 2.61 7.53 -1.29
C ARG A 24 4.12 7.69 -1.26
N GLU A 25 4.66 8.17 -0.15
CA GLU A 25 6.11 8.31 0.02
C GLU A 25 6.81 6.95 -0.08
N ARG A 26 6.29 5.91 0.58
CA ARG A 26 6.85 4.55 0.52
C ARG A 26 6.86 4.00 -0.91
N LEU A 27 5.82 4.31 -1.70
CA LEU A 27 5.75 3.92 -3.11
C LEU A 27 6.76 4.70 -3.97
N GLN A 28 6.79 6.02 -3.86
CA GLN A 28 7.64 6.89 -4.67
C GLN A 28 9.13 6.71 -4.40
N THR A 29 9.49 6.42 -3.14
CA THR A 29 10.89 6.16 -2.75
C THR A 29 11.37 4.76 -3.11
N GLY A 30 10.50 3.89 -3.62
CA GLY A 30 10.82 2.49 -3.88
C GLY A 30 10.96 1.64 -2.61
N ASN A 31 10.59 2.18 -1.45
CA ASN A 31 10.73 1.46 -0.19
C ASN A 31 9.84 0.21 -0.10
N LEU A 32 8.66 0.19 -0.75
CA LEU A 32 7.86 -1.04 -0.83
C LEU A 32 8.63 -2.15 -1.57
N GLN A 33 9.31 -1.84 -2.67
CA GLN A 33 10.17 -2.79 -3.38
C GLN A 33 11.32 -3.27 -2.50
N GLU A 34 11.96 -2.37 -1.75
CA GLU A 34 12.99 -2.74 -0.78
C GLU A 34 12.47 -3.73 0.27
N LEU A 35 11.24 -3.55 0.77
CA LEU A 35 10.65 -4.47 1.75
C LEU A 35 10.35 -5.84 1.14
N ILE A 36 9.93 -5.90 -0.12
CA ILE A 36 9.81 -7.17 -0.86
C ILE A 36 11.18 -7.86 -0.89
N ASP A 37 12.22 -7.14 -1.31
CA ASP A 37 13.55 -7.68 -1.55
C ASP A 37 14.30 -8.07 -0.26
N THR A 38 14.01 -7.40 0.86
CA THR A 38 14.81 -7.49 2.09
C THR A 38 14.04 -7.97 3.32
N LYS A 39 12.70 -7.98 3.28
CA LYS A 39 11.82 -8.36 4.39
C LYS A 39 10.80 -9.43 4.02
N SER A 40 10.89 -10.03 2.84
CA SER A 40 9.98 -11.09 2.39
C SER A 40 8.51 -10.65 2.34
N VAL A 41 8.25 -9.34 2.18
CA VAL A 41 6.87 -8.82 2.06
C VAL A 41 6.25 -9.31 0.76
N VAL A 42 5.04 -9.83 0.85
CA VAL A 42 4.27 -10.37 -0.28
C VAL A 42 2.83 -9.87 -0.35
N GLY A 43 2.45 -8.93 0.51
CA GLY A 43 1.13 -8.31 0.49
C GLY A 43 1.09 -7.06 1.36
N VAL A 44 0.02 -6.26 1.20
CA VAL A 44 -0.20 -5.01 1.92
C VAL A 44 -1.63 -4.92 2.42
N THR A 45 -1.81 -4.41 3.65
CA THR A 45 -3.11 -3.98 4.18
C THR A 45 -3.16 -2.47 4.34
N THR A 46 -4.35 -1.93 4.17
CA THR A 46 -4.68 -0.54 4.48
C THR A 46 -5.95 -0.50 5.30
N ASN A 47 -6.14 0.60 6.02
CA ASN A 47 -7.35 0.93 6.77
C ASN A 47 -7.45 2.46 6.90
N PRO A 48 -8.59 3.02 7.34
CA PRO A 48 -8.76 4.47 7.48
C PRO A 48 -7.68 5.16 8.32
N SER A 49 -7.21 4.52 9.40
CA SER A 49 -6.17 5.08 10.27
C SER A 49 -4.81 5.16 9.58
N ILE A 50 -4.44 4.17 8.76
CA ILE A 50 -3.21 4.17 7.94
C ILE A 50 -3.26 5.36 6.97
N PHE A 51 -4.35 5.52 6.22
CA PHE A 51 -4.47 6.62 5.26
C PHE A 51 -4.56 7.99 5.94
N GLN A 52 -5.25 8.11 7.08
CA GLN A 52 -5.26 9.34 7.86
C GLN A 52 -3.84 9.74 8.25
N ALA A 53 -3.04 8.80 8.77
CA ALA A 53 -1.67 9.05 9.16
C ALA A 53 -0.78 9.43 7.97
N ALA A 54 -0.97 8.78 6.82
CA ALA A 54 -0.22 9.08 5.61
C ALA A 54 -0.57 10.47 5.05
N LEU A 55 -1.86 10.80 4.92
CA LEU A 55 -2.35 12.08 4.40
C LEU A 55 -1.97 13.26 5.31
N SER A 56 -1.84 13.02 6.61
CA SER A 56 -1.51 14.06 7.60
C SER A 56 0.00 14.31 7.72
N LYS A 57 0.84 13.57 6.99
CA LYS A 57 2.31 13.63 7.09
C LYS A 57 2.94 14.07 5.77
N GLY A 58 3.91 14.97 5.86
CA GLY A 58 4.67 15.44 4.71
C GLY A 58 3.81 16.21 3.71
N ASN A 59 4.24 16.22 2.44
CA ASN A 59 3.62 16.96 1.35
C ASN A 59 3.34 16.07 0.11
N ALA A 60 3.46 14.75 0.25
CA ALA A 60 3.35 13.81 -0.87
C ALA A 60 1.98 13.84 -1.57
N TYR A 61 0.94 14.30 -0.87
CA TYR A 61 -0.43 14.33 -1.35
C TYR A 61 -0.89 15.71 -1.84
N ASP A 62 -0.18 16.78 -1.48
CA ASP A 62 -0.59 18.17 -1.69
C ASP A 62 -0.96 18.48 -3.15
N ALA A 63 -0.14 18.00 -4.09
CA ALA A 63 -0.35 18.25 -5.51
C ALA A 63 -1.66 17.62 -6.01
N GLN A 64 -1.95 16.37 -5.63
CA GLN A 64 -3.16 15.69 -6.06
C GLN A 64 -4.40 16.23 -5.35
N VAL A 65 -4.30 16.53 -4.06
CA VAL A 65 -5.41 17.14 -3.30
C VAL A 65 -5.78 18.49 -3.90
N LYS A 66 -4.77 19.31 -4.26
CA LYS A 66 -4.99 20.59 -4.95
C LYS A 66 -5.66 20.42 -6.31
N GLU A 67 -5.18 19.49 -7.14
CA GLU A 67 -5.76 19.19 -8.46
C GLU A 67 -7.22 18.73 -8.36
N LEU A 68 -7.54 17.85 -7.41
CA LEU A 68 -8.90 17.39 -7.17
C LEU A 68 -9.81 18.52 -6.66
N ALA A 69 -9.30 19.38 -5.79
CA ALA A 69 -10.03 20.56 -5.32
C ALA A 69 -10.32 21.56 -6.45
N GLU A 70 -9.35 21.82 -7.34
CA GLU A 70 -9.53 22.67 -8.53
C GLU A 70 -10.58 22.10 -9.50
N ARG A 71 -10.75 20.77 -9.51
CA ARG A 71 -11.79 20.06 -10.27
C ARG A 71 -13.15 20.00 -9.55
N GLY A 72 -13.26 20.57 -8.35
CA GLY A 72 -14.50 20.60 -7.57
C GLY A 72 -14.86 19.29 -6.87
N ALA A 73 -13.90 18.40 -6.64
CA ALA A 73 -14.13 17.19 -5.85
C ALA A 73 -14.46 17.54 -4.39
N ASP A 74 -15.42 16.82 -3.80
CA ASP A 74 -15.67 16.90 -2.36
C ASP A 74 -14.66 16.03 -1.57
N VAL A 75 -14.78 16.04 -0.25
CA VAL A 75 -13.87 15.32 0.64
C VAL A 75 -13.93 13.81 0.40
N ASP A 76 -15.13 13.24 0.27
CA ASP A 76 -15.32 11.80 0.10
C ASP A 76 -14.74 11.32 -1.24
N ALA A 77 -14.99 12.08 -2.33
CA ALA A 77 -14.41 11.81 -3.64
C ALA A 77 -12.87 11.97 -3.62
N THR A 78 -12.35 12.96 -2.90
CA THR A 78 -10.91 13.18 -2.77
C THR A 78 -10.23 12.02 -2.06
N ILE A 79 -10.74 11.63 -0.87
CA ILE A 79 -10.21 10.50 -0.10
C ILE A 79 -10.26 9.23 -0.95
N ARG A 80 -11.42 8.89 -1.52
CA ARG A 80 -11.58 7.70 -2.35
C ARG A 80 -10.58 7.66 -3.50
N THR A 81 -10.39 8.78 -4.20
CA THR A 81 -9.46 8.85 -5.34
C THR A 81 -8.03 8.63 -4.89
N VAL A 82 -7.58 9.39 -3.90
CA VAL A 82 -6.20 9.35 -3.40
C VAL A 82 -5.84 7.96 -2.87
N THR A 83 -6.69 7.35 -2.05
CA THR A 83 -6.43 6.03 -1.48
C THR A 83 -6.48 4.92 -2.52
N THR A 84 -7.42 4.99 -3.47
CA THR A 84 -7.52 4.00 -4.56
C THR A 84 -6.33 4.08 -5.50
N ASP A 85 -5.81 5.27 -5.77
CA ASP A 85 -4.62 5.43 -6.62
C ASP A 85 -3.37 4.85 -5.95
N ASP A 86 -3.18 5.06 -4.65
CA ASP A 86 -2.07 4.46 -3.91
C ASP A 86 -2.18 2.93 -3.85
N VAL A 87 -3.39 2.39 -3.63
CA VAL A 87 -3.63 0.95 -3.69
C VAL A 87 -3.35 0.38 -5.09
N ARG A 88 -3.78 1.07 -6.15
CA ARG A 88 -3.49 0.66 -7.54
C ARG A 88 -1.98 0.62 -7.80
N ASN A 89 -1.26 1.66 -7.39
CA ASN A 89 0.20 1.72 -7.56
C ASN A 89 0.89 0.61 -6.75
N ALA A 90 0.41 0.30 -5.54
CA ALA A 90 0.92 -0.81 -4.75
C ALA A 90 0.66 -2.19 -5.42
N CYS A 91 -0.49 -2.36 -6.08
CA CYS A 91 -0.78 -3.55 -6.88
C CYS A 91 0.25 -3.73 -8.00
N ASP A 92 0.63 -2.65 -8.69
CA ASP A 92 1.64 -2.71 -9.75
C ASP A 92 3.02 -3.14 -9.20
N VAL A 93 3.40 -2.65 -8.01
CA VAL A 93 4.65 -3.06 -7.33
C VAL A 93 4.62 -4.55 -6.94
N LEU A 94 3.45 -5.06 -6.53
CA LEU A 94 3.27 -6.45 -6.08
C LEU A 94 2.86 -7.44 -7.19
N ALA A 95 2.75 -6.97 -8.44
CA ALA A 95 2.28 -7.78 -9.57
C ALA A 95 3.10 -9.08 -9.75
N LYS A 96 4.42 -9.01 -9.55
CA LYS A 96 5.29 -10.18 -9.65
C LYS A 96 5.00 -11.22 -8.55
N GLN A 97 4.73 -10.79 -7.32
CA GLN A 97 4.37 -11.70 -6.23
C GLN A 97 3.02 -12.36 -6.50
N TYR A 98 2.08 -11.62 -7.08
CA TYR A 98 0.78 -12.14 -7.51
C TYR A 98 0.96 -13.24 -8.57
N GLU A 99 1.74 -12.98 -9.63
CA GLU A 99 2.00 -13.96 -10.69
C GLU A 99 2.73 -15.21 -10.17
N LEU A 100 3.79 -15.05 -9.38
CA LEU A 100 4.60 -16.16 -8.88
C LEU A 100 3.86 -17.09 -7.90
N SER A 101 2.83 -16.57 -7.24
CA SER A 101 2.04 -17.31 -6.25
C SER A 101 0.74 -17.88 -6.81
N ASP A 102 0.54 -17.83 -8.14
CA ASP A 102 -0.73 -18.18 -8.79
C ASP A 102 -1.93 -17.43 -8.16
N GLY A 103 -1.66 -16.17 -7.82
CA GLY A 103 -2.60 -15.27 -7.19
C GLY A 103 -2.89 -15.51 -5.72
N VAL A 104 -2.13 -16.31 -4.99
CA VAL A 104 -2.32 -16.42 -3.54
C VAL A 104 -1.85 -15.14 -2.83
N ASP A 105 -0.62 -14.70 -3.14
CA ASP A 105 0.01 -13.49 -2.61
C ASP A 105 -0.07 -12.32 -3.62
N GLY A 106 0.71 -11.25 -3.40
CA GLY A 106 0.72 -10.05 -4.22
C GLY A 106 -0.54 -9.21 -4.09
N ARG A 107 -1.21 -9.31 -2.94
CA ARG A 107 -2.51 -8.64 -2.69
C ARG A 107 -2.30 -7.31 -1.99
N VAL A 108 -3.15 -6.35 -2.34
CA VAL A 108 -3.27 -5.07 -1.63
C VAL A 108 -4.72 -4.91 -1.19
N SER A 109 -4.92 -4.78 0.11
CA SER A 109 -6.26 -4.62 0.68
C SER A 109 -6.63 -3.15 0.76
N ILE A 110 -7.88 -2.84 0.45
CA ILE A 110 -8.50 -1.53 0.64
C ILE A 110 -9.81 -1.72 1.40
N GLU A 111 -10.00 -0.97 2.48
CA GLU A 111 -11.22 -1.03 3.26
C GLU A 111 -12.36 -0.24 2.59
N VAL A 112 -13.59 -0.69 2.84
CA VAL A 112 -14.81 0.05 2.53
C VAL A 112 -15.06 1.13 3.59
N ASP A 113 -16.01 2.03 3.33
CA ASP A 113 -16.42 3.02 4.31
C ASP A 113 -16.97 2.35 5.59
N PRO A 114 -16.37 2.58 6.76
CA PRO A 114 -16.79 1.95 8.01
C PRO A 114 -18.20 2.35 8.46
N ARG A 115 -18.78 3.43 7.90
CA ARG A 115 -20.16 3.86 8.17
C ARG A 115 -21.22 2.93 7.57
N LEU A 116 -20.81 1.97 6.73
CA LEU A 116 -21.71 1.04 6.03
C LEU A 116 -21.75 -0.37 6.65
N ALA A 117 -21.12 -0.56 7.81
CA ALA A 117 -20.99 -1.83 8.52
C ALA A 117 -22.12 -2.10 9.54
#